data_AF-A0A928F5I0-F1
#
_entry.id   AF-A0A928F5I0-F1
#
_cell.length_a   1.000
_cell.length_b   1.000
_cell.length_c   1.000
_cell.angle_alpha   90.00
_cell.angle_beta   90.00
_cell.angle_gamma   90.00
#
_symmetry.space_group_name_H-M   'P 1'
#
loop_
_entity.id
_entity.type
_entity.pdbx_description
1 polymer ?
#
loop_
_entity_poly.entity_id
_entity_poly.type
_entity_poly.pdbx_seq_one_letter_code
_entity_poly.pdbx_strand_id
1 'polypeptide(L)'
;MEKHPYLKKIALSTCVYYTAVTFFILFLFFLINTDLSRGVHPISLIMFLPFSFFFASANAYFRHGKQSLALRVLAHYALTMGGVFLFLYLPNKTEGQSASGAFLLFLALSVLYIVIMSVILVIRSRFKRVTREESEYVSVYSKKEK
;
A
#
# COMPACT_ATOMS: atom_id res chain seq x y z
N MET A 1 3.61 29.78 11.39
CA MET A 1 3.86 28.48 10.74
C MET A 1 2.54 27.77 10.56
N GLU A 2 1.91 27.97 9.40
CA GLU A 2 0.67 27.26 9.04
C GLU A 2 0.94 25.76 8.99
N LYS A 3 0.30 25.03 9.90
CA LYS A 3 0.38 23.58 9.97
C LYS A 3 -0.30 23.05 8.71
N HIS A 4 0.43 22.56 7.72
CA HIS A 4 -0.17 21.77 6.65
C HIS A 4 -0.59 20.40 7.24
N PRO A 5 -1.87 20.19 7.59
CA PRO A 5 -2.30 18.94 8.24
C PRO A 5 -2.06 17.73 7.33
N TYR A 6 -2.03 17.96 6.02
CA TYR A 6 -1.82 16.96 4.99
C TYR A 6 -0.40 16.41 4.97
N LEU A 7 0.63 17.28 5.02
CA LEU A 7 2.03 16.86 5.06
C LEU A 7 2.34 16.07 6.33
N LYS A 8 1.82 16.50 7.47
CA LYS A 8 1.97 15.76 8.74
C LYS A 8 1.34 14.37 8.66
N LYS A 9 0.17 14.25 8.03
CA LYS A 9 -0.52 12.97 7.86
C LYS A 9 0.25 12.03 6.93
N ILE A 10 0.80 12.54 5.83
CA ILE A 10 1.66 11.76 4.93
C ILE A 10 2.92 11.32 5.67
N ALA A 11 3.63 12.23 6.34
CA ALA A 11 4.84 11.90 7.09
C ALA A 11 4.61 10.81 8.14
N LEU A 12 3.53 10.92 8.94
CA LEU A 12 3.19 9.90 9.93
C LEU A 12 2.83 8.57 9.28
N SER A 13 2.06 8.59 8.19
CA SER A 13 1.75 7.39 7.41
C SER A 13 3.00 6.75 6.80
N THR A 14 3.96 7.56 6.34
CA THR A 14 5.26 7.09 5.84
C THR A 14 6.03 6.36 6.92
N CYS A 15 6.08 6.89 8.14
CA CYS A 15 6.76 6.20 9.26
C CYS A 15 6.10 4.86 9.60
N VAL A 16 4.76 4.81 9.60
CA VAL A 16 4.02 3.56 9.83
C VAL A 16 4.33 2.54 8.73
N TYR A 17 4.27 2.96 7.45
CA TYR A 17 4.59 2.07 6.34
C TYR A 17 6.04 1.63 6.35
N TYR A 18 6.97 2.53 6.67
CA TYR A 18 8.39 2.18 6.80
C TYR A 18 8.60 1.09 7.83
N THR A 19 7.99 1.25 9.01
CA THR A 19 8.09 0.27 10.08
C THR A 19 7.48 -1.07 9.67
N ALA A 20 6.27 -1.04 9.09
CA ALA A 20 5.57 -2.25 8.66
C ALA A 20 6.32 -2.99 7.54
N VAL A 21 6.80 -2.28 6.52
CA VAL A 21 7.58 -2.84 5.40
C VAL A 21 8.89 -3.39 5.90
N THR A 22 9.62 -2.64 6.74
CA THR A 22 10.89 -3.10 7.29
C THR A 22 10.72 -4.38 8.09
N PHE A 23 9.75 -4.39 9.01
CA PHE A 23 9.46 -5.58 9.82
C PHE A 23 9.05 -6.76 8.95
N PHE A 24 8.17 -6.53 7.97
CA PHE A 24 7.71 -7.57 7.05
C PHE A 24 8.85 -8.17 6.22
N ILE A 25 9.73 -7.33 5.66
CA ILE A 25 10.87 -7.80 4.86
C ILE A 25 11.89 -8.52 5.74
N LEU A 26 12.19 -8.02 6.93
CA LEU A 26 13.08 -8.70 7.87
C LEU A 26 12.49 -10.03 8.34
N PHE A 27 11.18 -10.10 8.55
CA PHE A 27 10.47 -11.33 8.88
C PHE A 27 10.53 -12.35 7.73
N LEU A 28 10.27 -11.91 6.49
CA LEU A 28 10.45 -12.76 5.31
C LEU A 28 11.90 -13.23 5.17
N PHE A 29 12.86 -12.34 5.38
CA PHE A 29 14.28 -12.69 5.35
C PHE A 29 14.59 -13.77 6.38
N PHE A 30 14.11 -13.62 7.61
CA PHE A 30 14.25 -14.61 8.68
C PHE A 30 13.59 -15.96 8.36
N LEU A 31 12.41 -15.96 7.73
CA LEU A 31 11.72 -17.20 7.37
C LEU A 31 12.38 -17.96 6.21
N ILE A 32 12.91 -17.23 5.23
CA ILE A 32 13.44 -17.81 3.99
C ILE A 32 14.91 -18.21 4.14
N ASN A 33 15.70 -17.42 4.86
CA ASN A 33 17.14 -17.64 4.98
C ASN A 33 17.44 -18.44 6.23
N THR A 34 17.93 -19.66 6.03
CA THR A 34 18.42 -20.53 7.12
C THR A 34 19.78 -20.07 7.66
N ASP A 35 20.51 -19.28 6.87
CA ASP A 35 21.79 -18.70 7.25
C ASP A 35 21.65 -17.19 7.45
N LEU A 36 21.69 -16.76 8.71
CA LEU A 36 21.58 -15.36 9.14
C LEU A 36 22.92 -14.62 9.10
N SER A 37 24.01 -15.26 8.65
CA SER A 37 25.34 -14.64 8.58
C SER A 37 25.39 -13.45 7.62
N ARG A 38 24.50 -13.40 6.63
CA ARG A 38 24.36 -12.29 5.68
C ARG A 38 23.03 -11.59 5.92
N GLY A 39 23.02 -10.52 6.70
CA GLY A 39 21.82 -9.72 6.92
C GLY A 39 21.33 -8.97 5.66
N VAL A 40 20.18 -8.31 5.77
CA VAL A 40 19.69 -7.37 4.75
C VAL A 40 20.67 -6.19 4.64
N HIS A 41 21.06 -5.85 3.41
CA HIS A 41 21.98 -4.72 3.18
C HIS A 41 21.44 -3.41 3.77
N PRO A 42 22.24 -2.64 4.52
CA PRO A 42 21.80 -1.40 5.16
C PRO A 42 21.24 -0.36 4.19
N ILE A 43 21.80 -0.29 2.97
CA ILE A 43 21.34 0.61 1.92
C ILE A 43 19.89 0.26 1.51
N SER A 44 19.55 -1.02 1.47
CA SER A 44 18.20 -1.50 1.15
C SER A 44 17.20 -1.03 2.21
N LEU A 45 17.58 -1.06 3.50
CA LEU A 45 16.75 -0.54 4.58
C LEU A 45 16.48 0.96 4.43
N ILE A 46 17.50 1.75 4.07
CA ILE A 46 17.32 3.19 3.82
C ILE A 46 16.34 3.42 2.66
N MET A 47 16.41 2.61 1.60
CA MET A 47 15.51 2.71 0.44
C MET A 47 14.06 2.29 0.74
N PHE A 48 13.77 1.64 1.87
CA PHE A 48 12.39 1.40 2.29
C PHE A 48 11.67 2.69 2.67
N LEU A 49 12.40 3.73 3.09
CA LEU A 49 11.83 5.03 3.45
C LEU A 49 11.21 5.77 2.24
N PRO A 50 11.95 6.02 1.12
CA PRO A 50 11.35 6.64 -0.05
C PRO A 50 10.25 5.78 -0.67
N PHE A 51 10.37 4.44 -0.64
CA PHE A 51 9.26 3.55 -1.02
C PHE A 51 8.02 3.79 -0.17
N SER A 52 8.18 3.85 1.15
CA SER A 52 7.08 4.06 2.10
C SER A 52 6.42 5.42 1.92
N PHE A 53 7.19 6.44 1.54
CA PHE A 53 6.66 7.75 1.17
C PHE A 53 5.83 7.70 -0.12
N PHE A 54 6.32 7.00 -1.15
CA PHE A 54 5.58 6.77 -2.39
C PHE A 54 4.27 6.03 -2.11
N PHE A 55 4.31 4.99 -1.29
CA PHE A 55 3.13 4.22 -0.91
C PHE A 55 2.14 5.04 -0.07
N ALA A 56 2.63 5.84 0.89
CA ALA A 56 1.80 6.77 1.65
C ALA A 56 1.08 7.78 0.74
N SER A 57 1.80 8.32 -0.24
CA SER A 57 1.27 9.27 -1.22
C SER A 57 0.24 8.61 -2.14
N ALA A 58 0.51 7.40 -2.61
CA ALA A 58 -0.42 6.60 -3.41
C ALA A 58 -1.72 6.34 -2.64
N ASN A 59 -1.62 5.92 -1.37
CA ASN A 59 -2.79 5.65 -0.55
C ASN A 59 -3.58 6.92 -0.21
N ALA A 60 -2.89 8.04 0.04
CA ALA A 60 -3.55 9.34 0.23
C ALA A 60 -4.34 9.74 -1.02
N TYR A 61 -3.75 9.60 -2.21
CA TYR A 61 -4.42 9.85 -3.49
C TYR A 61 -5.62 8.91 -3.71
N PHE A 62 -5.46 7.62 -3.40
CA PHE A 62 -6.53 6.64 -3.54
C PHE A 62 -7.72 6.92 -2.61
N ARG A 63 -7.45 7.35 -1.37
CA ARG A 63 -8.50 7.61 -0.37
C ARG A 63 -9.21 8.95 -0.56
N HIS A 64 -8.48 9.99 -0.97
CA HIS A 64 -8.99 11.36 -0.98
C HIS A 64 -9.12 11.97 -2.39
N GLY A 65 -8.70 11.26 -3.44
CA GLY A 65 -8.85 11.70 -4.82
C GLY A 65 -10.31 11.86 -5.23
N LYS A 66 -10.61 12.94 -5.96
CA LYS A 66 -11.93 13.25 -6.51
C LYS A 66 -12.22 12.51 -7.82
N GLN A 67 -11.21 11.86 -8.39
CA GLN A 67 -11.29 11.17 -9.68
C GLN A 67 -12.08 9.85 -9.58
N SER A 68 -12.37 9.24 -10.75
CA SER A 68 -13.05 7.96 -10.82
C SER A 68 -12.29 6.88 -10.03
N LEU A 69 -13.00 5.86 -9.53
CA LEU A 69 -12.37 4.75 -8.81
C LEU A 69 -11.30 4.08 -9.66
N ALA A 70 -11.58 3.85 -10.95
CA ALA A 70 -10.64 3.25 -11.89
C ALA A 70 -9.32 4.04 -11.98
N LEU A 71 -9.38 5.37 -12.16
CA LEU A 71 -8.17 6.18 -12.24
C LEU A 71 -7.39 6.17 -10.93
N ARG A 72 -8.07 6.18 -9.79
CA ARG A 72 -7.43 6.08 -8.48
C ARG A 72 -6.73 4.74 -8.28
N VAL A 73 -7.33 3.64 -8.73
CA VAL A 73 -6.70 2.30 -8.69
C VAL A 73 -5.48 2.23 -9.59
N LEU A 74 -5.58 2.76 -10.81
CA LEU A 74 -4.47 2.80 -11.77
C LEU A 74 -3.30 3.65 -11.26
N ALA A 75 -3.58 4.84 -10.73
CA ALA A 75 -2.55 5.70 -10.15
C ALA A 75 -1.91 5.05 -8.91
N HIS A 76 -2.71 4.43 -8.04
CA HIS A 76 -2.20 3.70 -6.89
C HIS A 76 -1.29 2.54 -7.31
N TYR A 77 -1.68 1.80 -8.35
CA TYR A 77 -0.87 0.72 -8.91
C TYR A 77 0.45 1.25 -9.49
N ALA A 78 0.40 2.28 -10.33
CA ALA A 78 1.58 2.86 -10.95
C ALA A 78 2.58 3.39 -9.91
N LEU A 79 2.10 4.08 -8.88
CA LEU A 79 2.96 4.59 -7.80
C LEU A 79 3.51 3.46 -6.93
N THR A 80 2.73 2.43 -6.64
CA THR A 80 3.18 1.29 -5.83
C THR A 80 4.23 0.49 -6.58
N MET A 81 3.93 0.05 -7.81
CA MET A 81 4.86 -0.75 -8.61
C MET A 81 6.09 0.05 -9.04
N GLY A 82 5.91 1.34 -9.39
CA GLY A 82 7.02 2.24 -9.68
C GLY A 82 7.92 2.43 -8.46
N GLY A 83 7.33 2.62 -7.27
CA GLY A 83 8.08 2.70 -6.01
C GLY A 83 8.85 1.41 -5.69
N VAL A 84 8.22 0.24 -5.87
CA VAL A 84 8.92 -1.05 -5.71
C VAL A 84 10.08 -1.16 -6.69
N PHE A 85 9.86 -0.83 -7.95
CA PHE A 85 10.90 -0.95 -8.97
C PHE A 85 12.09 -0.02 -8.68
N LEU A 86 11.82 1.27 -8.40
CA LEU A 86 12.85 2.29 -8.21
C LEU A 86 13.62 2.15 -6.91
N PHE A 87 12.96 1.81 -5.81
CA PHE A 87 13.56 1.86 -4.48
C PHE A 87 13.84 0.47 -3.89
N LEU A 88 13.11 -0.58 -4.29
CA LEU A 88 13.33 -1.91 -3.75
C LEU A 88 14.09 -2.80 -4.72
N TYR A 89 13.74 -2.80 -6.00
CA TYR A 89 14.36 -3.68 -6.99
C TYR A 89 15.70 -3.12 -7.49
N LEU A 90 15.70 -1.92 -8.08
CA LEU A 90 16.88 -1.36 -8.75
C LEU A 90 18.12 -1.27 -7.85
N PRO A 91 18.03 -0.82 -6.58
CA PRO A 91 19.20 -0.73 -5.69
C PRO A 91 19.73 -2.10 -5.24
N ASN A 92 18.91 -3.16 -5.36
CA ASN A 92 19.27 -4.52 -4.98
C ASN A 92 19.56 -5.42 -6.20
N LYS A 93 19.63 -4.83 -7.41
CA LYS A 93 19.91 -5.58 -8.62
C LYS A 93 21.38 -6.00 -8.64
N THR A 94 21.63 -7.30 -8.57
CA THR A 94 22.97 -7.88 -8.75
C THR A 94 23.29 -8.07 -10.22
N GLU A 95 24.57 -8.03 -10.60
CA GLU A 95 25.03 -8.16 -12.00
C GLU A 95 24.55 -9.46 -12.70
N GLY A 96 24.26 -10.51 -11.94
CA GLY A 96 23.72 -11.78 -12.45
C GLY A 96 22.19 -11.88 -12.58
N GLN A 97 21.41 -10.84 -12.21
CA GLN A 97 19.96 -10.90 -12.32
C GLN A 97 19.50 -10.73 -13.78
N SER A 98 18.93 -11.80 -14.33
CA SER A 98 18.39 -11.80 -15.68
C SER A 98 17.18 -10.87 -15.81
N ALA A 99 16.98 -10.31 -17.01
CA ALA A 99 15.78 -9.54 -17.32
C ALA A 99 14.49 -10.37 -17.16
N SER A 100 14.56 -11.69 -17.40
CA SER A 100 13.44 -12.62 -17.16
C SER A 100 13.07 -12.74 -15.68
N GLY A 101 14.04 -12.74 -14.77
CA GLY A 101 13.79 -12.74 -13.33
C GLY A 101 13.08 -11.47 -12.86
N ALA A 102 13.50 -10.31 -13.39
CA ALA A 102 12.84 -9.02 -13.13
C ALA A 102 11.36 -9.03 -13.55
N PHE A 103 11.09 -9.56 -14.75
CA PHE A 103 9.74 -9.65 -15.31
C PHE A 103 8.84 -10.59 -14.51
N LEU A 104 9.37 -11.75 -14.08
CA LEU A 104 8.65 -12.68 -13.21
C LEU A 104 8.31 -12.06 -11.85
N LEU A 105 9.25 -11.34 -11.24
CA LEU A 105 9.00 -10.61 -10.00
C LEU A 105 7.92 -9.53 -10.19
N PHE A 106 8.01 -8.77 -11.29
CA PHE A 106 6.99 -7.77 -11.63
C PHE A 106 5.61 -8.42 -11.77
N LEU A 107 5.48 -9.49 -12.55
CA LEU A 107 4.22 -10.21 -12.71
C LEU A 107 3.68 -10.76 -11.38
N ALA A 108 4.54 -11.39 -10.57
CA ALA A 108 4.14 -11.92 -9.26
C ALA A 108 3.59 -10.81 -8.35
N LEU A 109 4.26 -9.66 -8.29
CA LEU A 109 3.82 -8.51 -7.52
C LEU A 109 2.55 -7.88 -8.09
N SER A 110 2.38 -7.84 -9.41
CA SER A 110 1.15 -7.38 -10.07
C SER A 110 -0.04 -8.26 -9.71
N VAL A 111 0.12 -9.58 -9.76
CA VAL A 111 -0.92 -10.54 -9.34
C VAL A 111 -1.27 -10.33 -7.87
N LEU A 112 -0.26 -10.25 -7.00
CA LEU A 112 -0.46 -10.01 -5.57
C LEU A 112 -1.22 -8.69 -5.32
N TYR A 113 -0.86 -7.62 -6.04
CA TYR A 113 -1.54 -6.34 -5.95
C TYR A 113 -3.02 -6.46 -6.35
N ILE A 114 -3.33 -7.12 -7.46
CA ILE A 114 -4.71 -7.31 -7.93
C ILE A 114 -5.53 -8.05 -6.89
N VAL A 115 -4.98 -9.12 -6.30
CA VAL A 115 -5.64 -9.90 -5.24
C VAL A 115 -5.93 -9.00 -4.04
N ILE A 116 -4.93 -8.33 -3.48
CA ILE A 116 -5.10 -7.46 -2.30
C ILE A 116 -6.11 -6.33 -2.58
N MET A 117 -5.98 -5.69 -3.75
CA MET A 117 -6.83 -4.56 -4.11
C MET A 117 -8.28 -4.99 -4.34
N SER A 118 -8.51 -6.14 -4.96
CA SER A 118 -9.85 -6.69 -5.13
C SER A 118 -10.53 -6.95 -3.80
N VAL A 119 -9.83 -7.54 -2.83
CA VAL A 119 -10.33 -7.79 -1.47
C VAL A 119 -10.68 -6.46 -0.78
N ILE A 120 -9.81 -5.47 -0.84
CA ILE A 120 -10.08 -4.13 -0.27
C ILE A 120 -11.33 -3.51 -0.89
N LEU A 121 -11.48 -3.58 -2.23
CA LEU A 121 -12.63 -3.01 -2.93
C LEU A 121 -13.93 -3.73 -2.57
N VAL A 122 -13.91 -5.07 -2.44
CA VAL A 122 -15.07 -5.86 -2.00
C VAL A 122 -15.45 -5.51 -0.57
N ILE A 123 -14.49 -5.42 0.34
CA ILE A 123 -14.75 -5.04 1.74
C ILE A 123 -15.35 -3.63 1.79
N ARG A 124 -14.78 -2.67 1.06
CA ARG A 124 -15.30 -1.28 1.03
C ARG A 124 -16.69 -1.20 0.42
N SER A 125 -16.99 -1.99 -0.61
CA SER A 125 -18.33 -2.01 -1.21
C SER A 125 -19.36 -2.60 -0.26
N ARG A 126 -19.01 -3.63 0.51
CA ARG A 126 -19.83 -4.19 1.59
C ARG A 126 -20.11 -3.15 2.67
N PHE A 127 -19.08 -2.50 3.22
CA PHE A 127 -19.27 -1.45 4.23
C PHE A 127 -20.14 -0.30 3.72
N LYS A 128 -19.90 0.18 2.49
CA LYS A 128 -20.71 1.24 1.89
C LYS A 128 -22.19 0.82 1.74
N ARG A 129 -22.43 -0.45 1.42
CA ARG A 129 -23.79 -1.00 1.32
C ARG A 129 -24.46 -1.06 2.69
N VAL A 130 -23.79 -1.59 3.71
CA VAL A 130 -24.30 -1.66 5.09
C VAL A 130 -24.63 -0.26 5.63
N THR A 131 -23.72 0.71 5.49
CA THR A 131 -23.97 2.09 5.95
C THR A 131 -25.14 2.74 5.21
N ARG A 132 -25.33 2.43 3.92
CA ARG A 132 -26.49 2.93 3.16
C ARG A 132 -27.79 2.33 3.69
N GLU A 133 -27.81 1.02 3.95
CA GLU A 133 -28.97 0.31 4.50
C GLU A 133 -29.34 0.82 5.91
N GLU A 134 -28.34 1.13 6.75
CA GLU A 134 -28.56 1.77 8.06
C GLU A 134 -29.13 3.19 7.95
N SER A 135 -28.65 3.99 7.01
CA SER A 135 -29.14 5.38 6.83
C SER A 135 -30.57 5.46 6.28
N GLU A 136 -31.02 4.42 5.58
CA GLU A 136 -32.37 4.32 5.01
C GLU A 136 -33.36 3.69 6.00
N TYR A 137 -32.86 3.11 7.11
CA TYR A 137 -33.69 2.58 8.19
C TYR A 137 -34.35 3.71 9.00
N VAL A 138 -35.59 4.04 8.66
CA VAL A 138 -36.45 4.87 9.50
C VAL A 138 -37.06 3.99 10.57
N SER A 139 -36.69 4.20 11.84
CA SER A 139 -37.23 3.39 12.94
C SER A 139 -38.76 3.53 13.02
N VAL A 140 -39.46 2.40 13.12
CA VAL A 140 -40.93 2.35 13.27
C VAL A 140 -41.40 3.08 14.54
N TYR A 141 -40.52 3.21 15.54
CA TYR A 141 -40.78 3.92 16.79
C TYR A 141 -40.74 5.44 16.65
N SER A 142 -40.06 6.00 15.64
CA SER A 142 -40.04 7.46 15.39
C SER A 142 -41.38 7.98 14.85
N LYS A 143 -42.31 7.10 14.49
CA LYS A 143 -43.61 7.46 13.89
C LYS A 143 -44.75 7.57 14.91
N LYS A 144 -44.47 7.37 16.20
CA LYS A 144 -45.46 7.43 17.30
C LYS A 144 -45.19 8.61 18.25
N GLU A 145 -45.03 9.80 17.70
CA GLU A 145 -45.21 11.06 18.43
C GLU A 145 -46.00 12.03 17.53
N LYS A 146 -47.28 11.72 17.32
CA LYS A 146 -48.31 12.69 16.94
C LYS A 146 -49.62 12.29 17.59
#